data_AF-A0A934ZDZ7-F1
#
_entry.id   AF-A0A934ZDZ7-F1
#
_cell.length_a   1.000
_cell.length_b   1.000
_cell.length_c   1.000
_cell.angle_alpha   90.00
_cell.angle_beta   90.00
_cell.angle_gamma   90.00
#
_symmetry.space_group_name_H-M   'P 1'
#
loop_
_entity.id
_entity.type
_entity.pdbx_description
1 polymer ?
#
loop_
_entity_poly.entity_id
_entity_poly.type
_entity_poly.pdbx_seq_one_letter_code
_entity_poly.pdbx_strand_id
1 'polypeptide(L)'
;MRTSKHRPHALVATLALLLASCSDDPTAPTQNADAGADAVDAPARPRVRLLVDANRDGTVSDTGDDEAFRASWDATHGAVFLANVDDDDDDDALDGADDVVNGDADAADLARVRVAPIAGLSEGSTGRLTLTGPETPTVRVFRVDDGAWRRLDLATETLSTADLRAGVELGVESSDFPTADWAGEITLSLAVTRGDEALGEDRAVLRVAPFVVSSSLDEATRIYATGGGGVLPLARFLNDLDAITAEASLEFETVDGLDPEWRERDRGPDVWTEDYMEFGWTAMPGGDAPRGMNVVMRTPRPDRRIAAWTRRDFVGPDRGYVWNHSRRYPTGRAHDPSLDSFGNLEVLPPYAGHPLGRLFHGNVAERSSDPVLREFLNAQRVQGPVLEVDTSWLLVGHVDEVVSFIPADSPRGWKMLVASPRAARAQLQALVAADPANGERVMFQGKNWYRPEGHPQEGRAYSAARTINSILADADLMAFNQGDQAHIDMMRETLQAEAGLTDAEVIEIPFLMWEIENGQGAAYMPGTVNLLLFGRNVVMARPHAAVIGGADFMETHLTDLMRAEGITVHFAEQWDILHTALGEVHCGTDALRRIPAQSVWMEATR
;
A
#
# COMPACT_ATOMS: atom_id res chain seq x y z
N MET A 1 1.67 -61.25 24.45
CA MET A 1 1.66 -61.96 23.16
C MET A 1 2.45 -61.12 22.16
N ARG A 2 3.64 -61.63 21.75
CA ARG A 2 4.50 -61.37 20.57
C ARG A 2 4.69 -59.90 20.08
N THR A 3 5.82 -59.18 20.28
CA THR A 3 7.21 -59.26 19.69
C THR A 3 7.22 -59.34 18.15
N SER A 4 7.98 -58.59 17.32
CA SER A 4 9.34 -58.02 17.39
C SER A 4 9.60 -56.93 16.30
N LYS A 5 10.41 -55.89 16.58
CA LYS A 5 11.73 -55.51 15.99
C LYS A 5 12.08 -56.05 14.58
N HIS A 6 12.45 -55.20 13.61
CA HIS A 6 13.84 -54.81 13.22
C HIS A 6 13.89 -53.98 11.90
N ARG A 7 15.07 -53.40 11.64
CA ARG A 7 15.46 -52.29 10.73
C ARG A 7 16.04 -52.80 9.36
N PRO A 8 16.52 -51.93 8.44
CA PRO A 8 16.35 -52.01 6.96
C PRO A 8 17.56 -52.55 6.18
N HIS A 9 17.38 -52.77 4.85
CA HIS A 9 18.47 -52.95 3.89
C HIS A 9 18.26 -52.18 2.57
N ALA A 10 19.37 -51.61 2.09
CA ALA A 10 19.57 -50.95 0.81
C ALA A 10 19.86 -51.96 -0.31
N LEU A 11 19.72 -51.53 -1.58
CA LEU A 11 20.49 -52.13 -2.68
C LEU A 11 20.79 -51.10 -3.78
N VAL A 12 22.07 -51.09 -4.17
CA VAL A 12 22.72 -50.38 -5.29
C VAL A 12 22.97 -51.40 -6.39
N ALA A 13 22.86 -51.03 -7.68
CA ALA A 13 23.70 -51.61 -8.74
C ALA A 13 23.67 -50.79 -10.07
N THR A 14 24.89 -50.52 -10.51
CA THR A 14 25.46 -49.91 -11.73
C THR A 14 25.32 -50.79 -13.00
N LEU A 15 25.46 -50.23 -14.22
CA LEU A 15 26.64 -50.44 -15.14
C LEU A 15 26.38 -50.24 -16.67
N ALA A 16 27.26 -49.40 -17.27
CA ALA A 16 27.92 -49.29 -18.61
C ALA A 16 27.19 -49.57 -19.95
N LEU A 17 27.32 -48.79 -21.06
CA LEU A 17 28.40 -48.16 -21.86
C LEU A 17 29.01 -49.03 -23.02
N LEU A 18 29.01 -48.44 -24.23
CA LEU A 18 29.99 -48.46 -25.36
C LEU A 18 29.71 -49.25 -26.67
N LEU A 19 29.50 -48.44 -27.73
CA LEU A 19 30.24 -48.31 -29.01
C LEU A 19 30.25 -49.38 -30.15
N ALA A 20 29.76 -48.91 -31.31
CA ALA A 20 30.48 -48.66 -32.59
C ALA A 20 30.51 -49.67 -33.78
N SER A 21 30.51 -49.03 -34.97
CA SER A 21 30.94 -49.48 -36.32
C SER A 21 29.92 -50.30 -37.15
N CYS A 22 29.86 -50.27 -38.49
CA CYS A 22 30.24 -49.38 -39.61
C CYS A 22 29.69 -50.05 -40.90
N SER A 23 29.68 -49.30 -42.02
CA SER A 23 29.76 -49.68 -43.45
C SER A 23 28.51 -50.10 -44.26
N ASP A 24 28.05 -49.16 -45.09
CA ASP A 24 28.01 -49.07 -46.58
C ASP A 24 27.36 -50.15 -47.50
N ASP A 25 26.28 -49.71 -48.18
CA ASP A 25 25.92 -49.77 -49.63
C ASP A 25 25.79 -51.09 -50.43
N PRO A 26 25.16 -51.11 -51.65
CA PRO A 26 23.99 -50.39 -52.20
C PRO A 26 23.01 -51.33 -52.97
N THR A 27 21.85 -50.84 -53.45
CA THR A 27 21.27 -51.13 -54.80
C THR A 27 19.82 -50.63 -54.95
N ALA A 28 19.58 -49.88 -56.02
CA ALA A 28 18.26 -49.43 -56.49
C ALA A 28 17.53 -50.55 -57.27
N PRO A 29 16.20 -50.40 -57.47
CA PRO A 29 15.75 -50.13 -58.84
C PRO A 29 14.55 -49.15 -59.00
N THR A 30 14.72 -48.25 -59.97
CA THR A 30 13.78 -47.69 -60.98
C THR A 30 12.29 -47.45 -60.69
N GLN A 31 11.93 -46.15 -60.80
CA GLN A 31 10.83 -45.51 -61.55
C GLN A 31 9.46 -46.21 -61.65
N ASN A 32 8.43 -45.53 -61.14
CA ASN A 32 7.24 -45.24 -61.93
C ASN A 32 6.81 -43.79 -61.69
N ALA A 33 6.67 -43.06 -62.79
CA ALA A 33 6.11 -41.72 -62.85
C ALA A 33 4.59 -41.82 -62.66
N ASP A 34 4.04 -41.00 -61.76
CA ASP A 34 2.64 -40.63 -61.83
C ASP A 34 2.51 -39.13 -61.58
N ALA A 35 1.67 -38.50 -62.38
CA ALA A 35 1.62 -37.08 -62.62
C ALA A 35 1.33 -36.28 -61.34
N GLY A 36 2.22 -35.31 -61.05
CA GLY A 36 1.94 -34.25 -60.09
C GLY A 36 0.81 -33.38 -60.63
N ALA A 37 -0.40 -33.60 -60.10
CA ALA A 37 -1.42 -32.57 -60.12
C ALA A 37 -0.90 -31.41 -59.27
N ASP A 38 -0.89 -30.21 -59.85
CA ASP A 38 -0.60 -28.96 -59.16
C ASP A 38 -1.44 -28.89 -57.89
N ALA A 39 -0.79 -29.11 -56.74
CA ALA A 39 -1.30 -28.66 -55.47
C ALA A 39 -1.28 -27.14 -55.52
N VAL A 40 -2.41 -26.55 -55.91
CA VAL A 40 -2.66 -25.12 -55.71
C VAL A 40 -2.53 -24.90 -54.22
N ASP A 41 -1.39 -24.33 -53.81
CA ASP A 41 -1.12 -23.94 -52.44
C ASP A 41 -2.31 -23.08 -52.00
N ALA A 42 -3.09 -23.56 -51.02
CA ALA A 42 -4.16 -22.77 -50.47
C ALA A 42 -3.52 -21.44 -50.00
N PRO A 43 -4.11 -20.27 -50.32
CA PRO A 43 -3.52 -19.01 -49.92
C PRO A 43 -3.24 -19.05 -48.42
N ALA A 44 -1.99 -18.79 -48.03
CA ALA A 44 -1.59 -18.78 -46.63
C ALA A 44 -2.55 -17.88 -45.85
N ARG A 45 -3.16 -18.42 -44.80
CA ARG A 45 -4.11 -17.66 -43.98
C ARG A 45 -3.40 -16.41 -43.43
N PRO A 46 -4.06 -15.24 -43.41
CA PRO A 46 -3.46 -14.03 -42.88
C PRO A 46 -3.06 -14.25 -41.41
N ARG A 47 -1.87 -13.75 -41.04
CA ARG A 47 -1.40 -13.75 -39.65
C ARG A 47 -2.09 -12.60 -38.90
N VAL A 48 -3.23 -12.90 -38.29
CA VAL A 48 -3.96 -11.98 -37.41
C VAL A 48 -3.25 -11.95 -36.07
N ARG A 49 -2.83 -10.76 -35.59
CA ARG A 49 -2.15 -10.63 -34.30
C ARG A 49 -2.50 -9.37 -33.53
N LEU A 50 -2.64 -9.55 -32.22
CA LEU A 50 -2.51 -8.50 -31.22
C LEU A 50 -1.10 -8.53 -30.63
N LEU A 51 -0.52 -7.35 -30.41
CA LEU A 51 0.80 -7.16 -29.81
C LEU A 51 0.63 -6.41 -28.49
N VAL A 52 1.28 -6.90 -27.45
CA VAL A 52 1.29 -6.31 -26.10
C VAL A 52 2.67 -6.50 -25.49
N ASP A 53 3.00 -5.69 -24.48
CA ASP A 53 4.21 -5.82 -23.67
C ASP A 53 4.01 -6.96 -22.64
N ALA A 54 4.19 -8.20 -23.08
CA ALA A 54 3.99 -9.37 -22.23
C ALA A 54 5.24 -9.72 -21.42
N ASN A 55 6.42 -9.28 -21.86
CA ASN A 55 7.68 -9.46 -21.13
C ASN A 55 7.94 -8.35 -20.10
N ARG A 56 7.11 -7.30 -20.07
CA ARG A 56 7.13 -6.20 -19.09
C ARG A 56 8.40 -5.36 -19.19
N ASP A 57 8.90 -5.14 -20.40
CA ASP A 57 10.06 -4.28 -20.65
C ASP A 57 9.70 -2.84 -21.04
N GLY A 58 8.40 -2.51 -21.04
CA GLY A 58 7.89 -1.18 -21.39
C GLY A 58 7.72 -0.96 -22.89
N THR A 59 8.07 -1.93 -23.73
CA THR A 59 7.98 -1.86 -25.18
C THR A 59 7.14 -3.01 -25.75
N VAL A 60 6.41 -2.74 -26.84
CA VAL A 60 5.58 -3.75 -27.51
C VAL A 60 6.32 -4.30 -28.72
N SER A 61 6.57 -5.62 -28.73
CA SER A 61 7.19 -6.32 -29.87
C SER A 61 6.31 -7.45 -30.44
N ASP A 62 6.70 -7.97 -31.61
CA ASP A 62 6.01 -9.09 -32.30
C ASP A 62 6.84 -10.39 -32.28
N THR A 63 7.77 -10.50 -31.33
CA THR A 63 8.75 -11.60 -31.24
C THR A 63 9.00 -12.00 -29.79
N GLY A 64 9.62 -13.17 -29.60
CA GLY A 64 10.06 -13.59 -28.27
C GLY A 64 8.89 -13.79 -27.30
N ASP A 65 9.05 -13.28 -26.09
CA ASP A 65 8.10 -13.49 -24.99
C ASP A 65 6.80 -12.70 -25.18
N ASP A 66 6.83 -11.50 -25.77
CA ASP A 66 5.62 -10.78 -26.18
C ASP A 66 4.77 -11.62 -27.13
N GLU A 67 5.43 -12.22 -28.13
CA GLU A 67 4.76 -13.13 -29.04
C GLU A 67 4.23 -14.37 -28.32
N ALA A 68 5.03 -15.01 -27.47
CA ALA A 68 4.67 -16.29 -26.87
C ALA A 68 3.56 -16.17 -25.81
N PHE A 69 3.57 -15.10 -25.01
CA PHE A 69 2.78 -15.00 -23.78
C PHE A 69 1.68 -13.94 -23.80
N ARG A 70 1.48 -13.22 -24.91
CA ARG A 70 0.38 -12.23 -25.05
C ARG A 70 -1.00 -12.71 -24.57
N ALA A 71 -1.29 -14.00 -24.69
CA ALA A 71 -2.61 -14.59 -24.41
C ALA A 71 -2.71 -15.22 -23.00
N SER A 72 -1.79 -14.88 -22.10
CA SER A 72 -1.71 -15.39 -20.73
C SER A 72 -1.19 -14.33 -19.77
N TRP A 73 -1.49 -14.50 -18.49
CA TRP A 73 -0.94 -13.67 -17.42
C TRP A 73 -0.51 -14.53 -16.24
N ASP A 74 0.74 -14.39 -15.80
CA ASP A 74 1.32 -15.09 -14.65
C ASP A 74 2.38 -14.22 -13.95
N ALA A 75 3.22 -14.82 -13.10
CA ALA A 75 4.20 -14.07 -12.30
C ALA A 75 5.34 -13.46 -13.12
N THR A 76 5.63 -14.00 -14.30
CA THR A 76 6.75 -13.56 -15.13
C THR A 76 6.31 -12.92 -16.43
N HIS A 77 5.06 -13.17 -16.87
CA HIS A 77 4.57 -12.74 -18.17
C HIS A 77 3.13 -12.22 -18.13
N GLY A 78 2.80 -11.44 -19.14
CA GLY A 78 1.47 -10.88 -19.36
C GLY A 78 1.45 -9.37 -19.17
N ALA A 79 0.73 -8.71 -20.06
CA ALA A 79 0.67 -7.27 -20.13
C ALA A 79 -0.13 -6.65 -18.99
N VAL A 80 0.20 -5.39 -18.70
CA VAL A 80 -0.35 -4.63 -17.58
C VAL A 80 -0.93 -3.31 -18.11
N PHE A 81 -1.99 -2.83 -17.46
CA PHE A 81 -2.55 -1.50 -17.70
C PHE A 81 -2.90 -0.81 -16.39
N LEU A 82 -3.09 0.51 -16.41
CA LEU A 82 -3.37 1.29 -15.20
C LEU A 82 -4.86 1.47 -14.97
N ALA A 83 -5.21 1.62 -13.70
CA ALA A 83 -6.40 2.39 -13.33
C ALA A 83 -6.01 3.87 -13.47
N ASN A 84 -6.62 4.58 -14.41
CA ASN A 84 -6.32 5.97 -14.74
C ASN A 84 -7.12 6.87 -13.79
N VAL A 85 -6.57 7.11 -12.60
CA VAL A 85 -7.30 7.67 -11.45
C VAL A 85 -6.74 9.01 -10.99
N ASP A 86 -5.92 9.65 -11.81
CA ASP A 86 -5.44 11.02 -11.72
C ASP A 86 -6.16 11.95 -12.71
N ASP A 87 -5.68 13.19 -12.79
CA ASP A 87 -6.27 14.30 -13.54
C ASP A 87 -5.13 15.08 -14.19
N ASP A 88 -4.76 14.70 -15.41
CA ASP A 88 -3.60 15.25 -16.10
C ASP A 88 -3.82 16.63 -16.75
N ASP A 89 -5.08 17.04 -16.94
CA ASP A 89 -5.43 18.35 -17.51
C ASP A 89 -5.96 19.37 -16.49
N ASP A 90 -5.98 19.00 -15.20
CA ASP A 90 -6.42 19.80 -14.05
C ASP A 90 -7.87 20.33 -14.24
N ASP A 91 -8.78 19.50 -14.75
CA ASP A 91 -10.18 19.87 -15.01
C ASP A 91 -11.19 19.44 -13.90
N ASP A 92 -10.66 18.85 -12.83
CA ASP A 92 -11.36 18.25 -11.67
C ASP A 92 -12.05 16.90 -11.95
N ALA A 93 -11.95 16.34 -13.18
CA ALA A 93 -12.37 14.98 -13.50
C ALA A 93 -11.19 14.00 -13.42
N LEU A 94 -11.47 12.71 -13.19
CA LEU A 94 -10.41 11.71 -13.39
C LEU A 94 -10.38 11.34 -14.86
N ASP A 95 -9.20 11.13 -15.41
CA ASP A 95 -9.04 10.77 -16.83
C ASP A 95 -9.77 9.45 -17.14
N GLY A 96 -9.64 8.46 -16.26
CA GLY A 96 -10.40 7.20 -16.35
C GLY A 96 -11.91 7.35 -16.12
N ALA A 97 -12.47 8.54 -15.86
CA ALA A 97 -13.90 8.73 -15.69
C ALA A 97 -14.65 8.99 -17.02
N ASP A 98 -13.98 9.35 -18.10
CA ASP A 98 -14.63 9.72 -19.37
C ASP A 98 -14.08 9.01 -20.62
N ASP A 99 -14.45 9.47 -21.83
CA ASP A 99 -14.07 8.84 -23.11
C ASP A 99 -13.07 9.70 -23.91
N VAL A 100 -12.41 10.65 -23.27
CA VAL A 100 -11.44 11.58 -23.86
C VAL A 100 -10.04 11.17 -23.46
N VAL A 101 -9.07 11.42 -24.34
CA VAL A 101 -7.65 11.42 -23.97
C VAL A 101 -7.13 12.82 -24.18
N ASN A 102 -6.82 13.55 -23.10
CA ASN A 102 -6.71 15.01 -23.04
C ASN A 102 -5.26 15.53 -23.00
N GLY A 103 -4.26 14.73 -23.33
CA GLY A 103 -2.89 15.23 -23.41
C GLY A 103 -1.85 14.15 -23.70
N ASP A 104 -0.59 14.57 -23.77
CA ASP A 104 0.54 13.63 -23.82
C ASP A 104 0.77 12.94 -22.47
N ALA A 105 0.37 13.59 -21.36
CA ALA A 105 0.44 13.04 -20.00
C ALA A 105 -0.56 11.88 -19.85
N ASP A 106 -1.85 12.14 -20.05
CA ASP A 106 -2.89 11.09 -19.98
C ASP A 106 -2.67 9.98 -21.02
N ALA A 107 -2.23 10.34 -22.22
CA ALA A 107 -1.83 9.33 -23.20
C ALA A 107 -0.69 8.41 -22.72
N ALA A 108 0.16 8.83 -21.77
CA ALA A 108 1.25 8.03 -21.21
C ALA A 108 0.76 6.95 -20.23
N ASP A 109 -0.41 7.12 -19.61
CA ASP A 109 -1.02 6.16 -18.67
C ASP A 109 -1.77 5.03 -19.37
N LEU A 110 -2.05 5.19 -20.66
CA LEU A 110 -2.61 4.14 -21.50
C LEU A 110 -1.59 3.01 -21.77
N ALA A 111 -1.98 1.77 -21.46
CA ALA A 111 -1.22 0.61 -21.91
C ALA A 111 -1.31 0.45 -23.43
N ARG A 112 -0.16 0.36 -24.09
CA ARG A 112 -0.08 0.24 -25.54
C ARG A 112 -0.41 -1.19 -25.98
N VAL A 113 -1.39 -1.31 -26.87
CA VAL A 113 -1.74 -2.54 -27.58
C VAL A 113 -1.72 -2.25 -29.08
N ARG A 114 -1.29 -3.19 -29.92
CA ARG A 114 -1.28 -2.99 -31.38
C ARG A 114 -1.93 -4.13 -32.13
N VAL A 115 -2.64 -3.81 -33.21
CA VAL A 115 -2.99 -4.77 -34.25
C VAL A 115 -1.85 -4.78 -35.26
N ALA A 116 -1.21 -5.94 -35.44
CA ALA A 116 -0.10 -6.06 -36.38
C ALA A 116 -0.58 -5.85 -37.85
N PRO A 117 0.23 -5.21 -38.72
CA PRO A 117 -0.12 -5.04 -40.12
C PRO A 117 -0.30 -6.38 -40.85
N ILE A 118 -1.43 -6.57 -41.51
CA ILE A 118 -1.74 -7.79 -42.28
C ILE A 118 -1.53 -7.52 -43.78
N ALA A 119 -0.30 -7.74 -44.24
CA ALA A 119 0.06 -7.56 -45.64
C ALA A 119 -0.76 -8.49 -46.56
N GLY A 120 -1.21 -7.96 -47.71
CA GLY A 120 -1.91 -8.76 -48.72
C GLY A 120 -3.35 -9.17 -48.36
N LEU A 121 -3.90 -8.68 -47.25
CA LEU A 121 -5.30 -8.91 -46.90
C LEU A 121 -6.20 -8.42 -48.03
N SER A 122 -7.06 -9.28 -48.59
CA SER A 122 -7.88 -8.89 -49.75
C SER A 122 -9.02 -7.95 -49.37
N GLU A 123 -9.50 -7.17 -50.34
CA GLU A 123 -10.52 -6.14 -50.15
C GLU A 123 -11.84 -6.69 -49.59
N GLY A 124 -12.53 -5.90 -48.76
CA GLY A 124 -13.78 -6.31 -48.10
C GLY A 124 -13.58 -7.14 -46.83
N SER A 125 -12.33 -7.27 -46.36
CA SER A 125 -12.02 -7.85 -45.06
C SER A 125 -12.25 -6.83 -43.93
N THR A 126 -12.81 -7.27 -42.81
CA THR A 126 -13.10 -6.44 -41.63
C THR A 126 -12.60 -7.12 -40.36
N GLY A 127 -12.15 -6.32 -39.40
CA GLY A 127 -11.73 -6.78 -38.07
C GLY A 127 -12.74 -6.36 -37.02
N ARG A 128 -13.07 -7.24 -36.08
CA ARG A 128 -13.90 -6.93 -34.92
C ARG A 128 -13.07 -7.14 -33.67
N LEU A 129 -12.94 -6.08 -32.88
CA LEU A 129 -12.38 -6.14 -31.52
C LEU A 129 -13.51 -6.40 -30.53
N THR A 130 -13.26 -7.24 -29.53
CA THR A 130 -14.17 -7.49 -28.42
C THR A 130 -13.40 -7.56 -27.12
N LEU A 131 -14.00 -7.08 -26.04
CA LEU A 131 -13.43 -7.09 -24.70
C LEU A 131 -14.25 -8.01 -23.81
N THR A 132 -13.58 -8.98 -23.17
CA THR A 132 -14.12 -9.71 -22.02
C THR A 132 -13.51 -9.09 -20.77
N GLY A 133 -14.34 -8.49 -19.92
CA GLY A 133 -13.92 -7.76 -18.74
C GLY A 133 -15.11 -7.33 -17.89
N PRO A 134 -14.88 -6.52 -16.85
CA PRO A 134 -15.95 -5.98 -16.00
C PRO A 134 -16.76 -4.91 -16.75
N GLU A 135 -18.00 -4.70 -16.33
CA GLU A 135 -18.76 -3.48 -16.67
C GLU A 135 -18.38 -2.32 -15.74
N THR A 136 -18.11 -2.64 -14.47
CA THR A 136 -17.65 -1.72 -13.43
C THR A 136 -16.53 -2.39 -12.64
N PRO A 137 -15.32 -1.81 -12.60
CA PRO A 137 -14.92 -0.60 -13.31
C PRO A 137 -15.05 -0.72 -14.82
N THR A 138 -15.29 0.40 -15.49
CA THR A 138 -15.28 0.46 -16.95
C THR A 138 -13.84 0.38 -17.45
N VAL A 139 -13.60 -0.49 -18.42
CA VAL A 139 -12.34 -0.61 -19.15
C VAL A 139 -12.53 -0.03 -20.55
N ARG A 140 -11.64 0.88 -20.94
CA ARG A 140 -11.72 1.58 -22.22
C ARG A 140 -10.62 1.15 -23.14
N VAL A 141 -10.97 1.17 -24.43
CA VAL A 141 -10.02 0.97 -25.52
C VAL A 141 -10.10 2.20 -26.42
N PHE A 142 -8.96 2.82 -26.62
CA PHE A 142 -8.76 3.95 -27.51
C PHE A 142 -7.98 3.49 -28.74
N ARG A 143 -8.11 4.23 -29.84
CA ARG A 143 -7.30 4.06 -31.04
C ARG A 143 -6.71 5.38 -31.48
N VAL A 144 -5.54 5.33 -32.11
CA VAL A 144 -4.92 6.49 -32.74
C VAL A 144 -5.47 6.66 -34.17
N ASP A 145 -6.08 7.81 -34.44
CA ASP A 145 -6.50 8.26 -35.77
C ASP A 145 -5.84 9.61 -36.09
N ASP A 146 -5.12 9.69 -37.21
CA ASP A 146 -4.41 10.92 -37.64
C ASP A 146 -3.53 11.56 -36.55
N GLY A 147 -2.98 10.73 -35.65
CA GLY A 147 -2.13 11.15 -34.53
C GLY A 147 -2.89 11.57 -33.26
N ALA A 148 -4.21 11.44 -33.21
CA ALA A 148 -5.03 11.73 -32.04
C ALA A 148 -5.70 10.48 -31.49
N TRP A 149 -5.82 10.39 -30.18
CA TRP A 149 -6.54 9.32 -29.50
C TRP A 149 -8.05 9.54 -29.61
N ARG A 150 -8.79 8.47 -29.86
CA ARG A 150 -10.24 8.46 -29.72
C ARG A 150 -10.75 7.16 -29.12
N ARG A 151 -11.84 7.25 -28.37
CA ARG A 151 -12.55 6.07 -27.87
C ARG A 151 -13.04 5.20 -29.03
N LEU A 152 -12.86 3.89 -28.89
CA LEU A 152 -13.35 2.88 -29.83
C LEU A 152 -14.62 2.20 -29.30
N ASP A 153 -15.75 2.34 -29.98
CA ASP A 153 -16.97 1.60 -29.63
C ASP A 153 -16.87 0.14 -30.11
N LEU A 154 -16.43 -0.74 -29.22
CA LEU A 154 -16.27 -2.18 -29.47
C LEU A 154 -17.60 -2.89 -29.82
N ALA A 155 -18.75 -2.30 -29.48
CA ALA A 155 -20.04 -2.89 -29.80
C ALA A 155 -20.38 -2.71 -31.28
N THR A 156 -20.11 -1.53 -31.86
CA THR A 156 -20.59 -1.18 -33.20
C THR A 156 -19.50 -1.07 -34.26
N GLU A 157 -18.29 -0.69 -33.88
CA GLU A 157 -17.23 -0.41 -34.84
C GLU A 157 -16.50 -1.67 -35.34
N THR A 158 -15.99 -1.57 -36.57
CA THR A 158 -15.10 -2.57 -37.17
C THR A 158 -13.86 -1.88 -37.74
N LEU A 159 -12.73 -2.59 -37.68
CA LEU A 159 -11.52 -2.20 -38.38
C LEU A 159 -11.70 -2.50 -39.87
N SER A 160 -11.46 -1.50 -40.70
CA SER A 160 -11.55 -1.62 -42.15
C SER A 160 -10.40 -2.46 -42.72
N THR A 161 -10.49 -2.85 -44.00
CA THR A 161 -9.36 -3.50 -44.69
C THR A 161 -8.10 -2.61 -44.67
N ALA A 162 -8.27 -1.28 -44.76
CA ALA A 162 -7.16 -0.33 -44.72
C ALA A 162 -6.50 -0.31 -43.33
N ASP A 163 -7.30 -0.25 -42.26
CA ASP A 163 -6.82 -0.33 -40.88
C ASP A 163 -6.01 -1.62 -40.67
N LEU A 164 -6.56 -2.77 -41.07
CA LEU A 164 -5.91 -4.07 -40.90
C LEU A 164 -4.62 -4.21 -41.71
N ARG A 165 -4.55 -3.63 -42.92
CA ARG A 165 -3.33 -3.64 -43.74
C ARG A 165 -2.24 -2.73 -43.15
N ALA A 166 -2.63 -1.61 -42.56
CA ALA A 166 -1.70 -0.65 -41.96
C ALA A 166 -1.25 -1.04 -40.54
N GLY A 167 -2.08 -1.80 -39.83
CA GLY A 167 -1.99 -1.95 -38.38
C GLY A 167 -2.71 -0.82 -37.65
N VAL A 168 -3.01 -1.02 -36.37
CA VAL A 168 -3.72 -0.05 -35.53
C VAL A 168 -3.02 0.04 -34.19
N GLU A 169 -2.79 1.25 -33.70
CA GLU A 169 -2.33 1.51 -32.34
C GLU A 169 -3.52 1.76 -31.42
N LEU A 170 -3.52 1.06 -30.29
CA LEU A 170 -4.56 1.08 -29.28
C LEU A 170 -3.97 1.45 -27.91
N GLY A 171 -4.82 2.04 -27.07
CA GLY A 171 -4.54 2.37 -25.68
C GLY A 171 -5.61 1.74 -24.79
N VAL A 172 -5.21 1.22 -23.63
CA VAL A 172 -6.12 0.56 -22.68
C VAL A 172 -5.91 1.13 -21.28
N GLU A 173 -7.01 1.40 -20.60
CA GLU A 173 -7.08 1.86 -19.21
C GLU A 173 -8.29 1.26 -18.48
N SER A 174 -8.29 1.36 -17.16
CA SER A 174 -9.45 1.14 -16.30
C SER A 174 -9.85 2.44 -15.59
N SER A 175 -11.14 2.61 -15.34
CA SER A 175 -11.66 3.69 -14.48
C SER A 175 -11.40 3.48 -12.98
N ASP A 176 -11.07 2.26 -12.56
CA ASP A 176 -10.78 1.93 -11.16
C ASP A 176 -9.96 0.63 -11.06
N PHE A 177 -9.56 0.30 -9.84
CA PHE A 177 -8.77 -0.85 -9.43
C PHE A 177 -9.56 -2.18 -9.40
N PRO A 178 -8.86 -3.31 -9.18
CA PRO A 178 -9.49 -4.59 -8.89
C PRO A 178 -10.51 -4.51 -7.76
N THR A 179 -11.58 -5.30 -7.88
CA THR A 179 -12.68 -5.38 -6.91
C THR A 179 -12.84 -6.81 -6.40
N ALA A 180 -13.68 -7.02 -5.39
CA ALA A 180 -13.96 -8.36 -4.86
C ALA A 180 -14.51 -9.32 -5.95
N ASP A 181 -15.26 -8.78 -6.92
CA ASP A 181 -15.88 -9.54 -8.02
C ASP A 181 -15.01 -9.60 -9.28
N TRP A 182 -13.97 -8.76 -9.39
CA TRP A 182 -13.09 -8.70 -10.55
C TRP A 182 -11.61 -8.65 -10.17
N ALA A 183 -10.90 -9.71 -10.54
CA ALA A 183 -9.47 -9.91 -10.26
C ALA A 183 -8.51 -8.96 -11.02
N GLY A 184 -9.06 -8.05 -11.83
CA GLY A 184 -8.27 -7.13 -12.65
C GLY A 184 -7.93 -7.63 -14.06
N GLU A 185 -8.33 -8.84 -14.45
CA GLU A 185 -7.98 -9.43 -15.74
C GLU A 185 -9.02 -9.09 -16.84
N ILE A 186 -8.53 -8.72 -18.01
CA ILE A 186 -9.32 -8.58 -19.25
C ILE A 186 -8.76 -9.44 -20.37
N THR A 187 -9.61 -9.79 -21.34
CA THR A 187 -9.17 -10.37 -22.61
C THR A 187 -9.65 -9.49 -23.76
N LEU A 188 -8.72 -8.92 -24.52
CA LEU A 188 -9.00 -8.26 -25.79
C LEU A 188 -8.85 -9.29 -26.92
N SER A 189 -9.88 -9.46 -27.75
CA SER A 189 -9.86 -10.40 -28.88
C SER A 189 -10.08 -9.67 -30.19
N LEU A 190 -9.37 -10.09 -31.24
CA LEU A 190 -9.52 -9.62 -32.61
C LEU A 190 -9.95 -10.79 -33.50
N ALA A 191 -11.09 -10.66 -34.17
CA ALA A 191 -11.52 -11.58 -35.22
C ALA A 191 -11.53 -10.88 -36.57
N VAL A 192 -10.90 -11.47 -37.60
CA VAL A 192 -10.87 -10.92 -38.96
C VAL A 192 -11.68 -11.82 -39.89
N THR A 193 -12.61 -11.22 -40.61
CA THR A 193 -13.49 -11.91 -41.56
C THR A 193 -13.51 -11.24 -42.93
N ARG A 194 -14.07 -11.92 -43.92
CA ARG A 194 -14.51 -11.35 -45.19
C ARG A 194 -15.90 -11.87 -45.51
N GLY A 195 -16.92 -11.02 -45.35
CA GLY A 195 -18.30 -11.51 -45.31
C GLY A 195 -18.43 -12.56 -44.19
N ASP A 196 -18.89 -13.76 -44.55
CA ASP A 196 -19.04 -14.88 -43.60
C ASP A 196 -17.77 -15.75 -43.46
N GLU A 197 -16.72 -15.48 -44.24
CA GLU A 197 -15.46 -16.24 -44.19
C GLU A 197 -14.60 -15.77 -43.01
N ALA A 198 -14.30 -16.67 -42.07
CA ALA A 198 -13.34 -16.41 -41.00
C ALA A 198 -11.90 -16.54 -41.51
N LEU A 199 -11.13 -15.45 -41.45
CA LEU A 199 -9.76 -15.38 -41.95
C LEU A 199 -8.73 -15.66 -40.85
N GLY A 200 -9.03 -15.28 -39.60
CA GLY A 200 -8.20 -15.57 -38.44
C GLY A 200 -8.67 -14.83 -37.19
N GLU A 201 -8.14 -15.21 -36.04
CA GLU A 201 -8.41 -14.57 -34.76
C GLU A 201 -7.15 -14.57 -33.89
N ASP A 202 -7.07 -13.62 -32.96
CA ASP A 202 -6.06 -13.58 -31.92
C ASP A 202 -6.62 -12.96 -30.65
N ARG A 203 -5.95 -13.17 -29.51
CA ARG A 203 -6.33 -12.57 -28.23
C ARG A 203 -5.11 -12.15 -27.42
N ALA A 204 -5.29 -11.11 -26.61
CA ALA A 204 -4.35 -10.67 -25.61
C ALA A 204 -5.02 -10.61 -24.23
N VAL A 205 -4.30 -11.02 -23.20
CA VAL A 205 -4.72 -10.95 -21.79
C VAL A 205 -3.90 -9.86 -21.11
N LEU A 206 -4.58 -8.95 -20.44
CA LEU A 206 -3.96 -7.87 -19.66
C LEU A 206 -4.54 -7.87 -18.25
N ARG A 207 -3.76 -7.38 -17.29
CA ARG A 207 -4.20 -7.19 -15.91
C ARG A 207 -4.01 -5.75 -15.46
N VAL A 208 -5.02 -5.16 -14.83
CA VAL A 208 -4.90 -3.82 -14.25
C VAL A 208 -3.92 -3.87 -13.08
N ALA A 209 -3.09 -2.85 -12.94
CA ALA A 209 -2.20 -2.69 -11.81
C ALA A 209 -3.01 -2.48 -10.51
N PRO A 210 -2.64 -3.15 -9.41
CA PRO A 210 -3.33 -2.99 -8.12
C PRO A 210 -2.95 -1.67 -7.47
N PHE A 211 -3.76 -1.24 -6.51
CA PHE A 211 -3.35 -0.23 -5.54
C PHE A 211 -2.42 -0.87 -4.50
N VAL A 212 -1.24 -0.28 -4.29
CA VAL A 212 -0.24 -0.74 -3.33
C VAL A 212 -0.02 0.35 -2.28
N VAL A 213 -0.32 0.06 -1.02
CA VAL A 213 -0.05 0.98 0.10
C VAL A 213 1.46 1.05 0.34
N SER A 214 1.98 2.25 0.57
CA SER A 214 3.42 2.44 0.75
C SER A 214 3.86 1.93 2.13
N SER A 215 5.00 1.26 2.22
CA SER A 215 5.56 0.89 3.53
C SER A 215 6.20 2.10 4.19
N SER A 216 6.15 2.19 5.52
CA SER A 216 6.89 3.20 6.29
C SER A 216 8.41 3.20 6.05
N LEU A 217 8.96 2.09 5.50
CA LEU A 217 10.36 1.97 5.10
C LEU A 217 10.67 2.47 3.68
N ASP A 218 9.65 2.72 2.85
CA ASP A 218 9.85 3.27 1.51
C ASP A 218 10.36 4.71 1.60
N GLU A 219 11.07 5.16 0.57
CA GLU A 219 11.68 6.49 0.55
C GLU A 219 10.61 7.58 0.57
N ALA A 220 10.45 8.27 1.70
CA ALA A 220 9.59 9.44 1.80
C ALA A 220 10.11 10.58 0.91
N THR A 221 9.20 11.20 0.15
CA THR A 221 9.48 12.35 -0.72
C THR A 221 8.87 13.64 -0.17
N ARG A 222 7.75 13.53 0.56
CA ARG A 222 7.07 14.67 1.19
C ARG A 222 6.35 14.25 2.45
N ILE A 223 6.38 15.09 3.47
CA ILE A 223 5.59 14.97 4.70
C ILE A 223 4.41 15.91 4.66
N TYR A 224 3.26 15.45 5.12
CA TYR A 224 2.05 16.24 5.30
C TYR A 224 1.71 16.40 6.78
N ALA A 225 1.14 17.54 7.14
CA ALA A 225 0.44 17.75 8.42
C ALA A 225 -0.69 18.77 8.27
N THR A 226 -1.76 18.68 9.05
CA THR A 226 -2.79 19.73 9.01
C THR A 226 -2.29 21.05 9.63
N GLY A 227 -2.39 22.13 8.85
CA GLY A 227 -2.18 23.50 9.27
C GLY A 227 -3.40 24.13 9.94
N GLY A 228 -3.17 25.15 10.78
CA GLY A 228 -4.26 25.90 11.40
C GLY A 228 -3.82 27.21 12.04
N GLY A 229 -4.14 28.33 11.38
CA GLY A 229 -3.81 29.67 11.85
C GLY A 229 -4.36 29.99 13.25
N GLY A 230 -3.53 30.58 14.11
CA GLY A 230 -3.93 31.05 15.44
C GLY A 230 -3.98 29.98 16.54
N VAL A 231 -3.71 28.72 16.22
CA VAL A 231 -3.63 27.62 17.21
C VAL A 231 -2.18 27.45 17.66
N LEU A 232 -1.80 28.08 18.76
CA LEU A 232 -0.41 28.12 19.23
C LEU A 232 0.21 26.72 19.48
N PRO A 233 -0.47 25.74 20.10
CA PRO A 233 0.05 24.38 20.22
C PRO A 233 0.39 23.75 18.87
N LEU A 234 -0.52 23.84 17.89
CA LEU A 234 -0.30 23.34 16.54
C LEU A 234 0.90 24.02 15.86
N ALA A 235 1.01 25.35 16.00
CA ALA A 235 2.14 26.09 15.44
C ALA A 235 3.49 25.63 16.02
N ARG A 236 3.56 25.18 17.28
CA ARG A 236 4.80 24.63 17.85
C ARG A 236 5.17 23.30 17.20
N PHE A 237 4.20 22.40 17.10
CA PHE A 237 4.37 21.10 16.44
C PHE A 237 4.85 21.26 15.00
N LEU A 238 4.16 22.10 14.21
CA LEU A 238 4.50 22.35 12.81
C LEU A 238 5.88 23.01 12.65
N ASN A 239 6.28 23.91 13.56
CA ASN A 239 7.63 24.50 13.51
C ASN A 239 8.74 23.48 13.81
N ASP A 240 8.49 22.54 14.72
CA ASP A 240 9.43 21.44 14.97
C ASP A 240 9.54 20.55 13.71
N LEU A 241 8.42 20.17 13.10
CA LEU A 241 8.40 19.41 11.85
C LEU A 241 9.12 20.12 10.70
N ASP A 242 8.86 21.41 10.50
CA ASP A 242 9.50 22.24 9.48
C ASP A 242 11.02 22.27 9.67
N ALA A 243 11.50 22.48 10.91
CA ALA A 243 12.93 22.48 11.21
C ALA A 243 13.58 21.11 10.95
N ILE A 244 12.91 20.03 11.36
CA ILE A 244 13.42 18.65 11.23
C ILE A 244 13.47 18.22 9.76
N THR A 245 12.40 18.47 9.00
CA THR A 245 12.32 18.12 7.57
C THR A 245 13.28 18.97 6.73
N ALA A 246 13.46 20.25 7.06
CA ALA A 246 14.45 21.11 6.42
C ALA A 246 15.89 20.62 6.64
N GLU A 247 16.23 20.13 7.83
CA GLU A 247 17.55 19.52 8.10
C GLU A 247 17.81 18.30 7.20
N ALA A 248 16.76 17.53 6.92
CA ALA A 248 16.81 16.34 6.06
C ALA A 248 16.67 16.64 4.56
N SER A 249 16.46 17.91 4.16
CA SER A 249 16.13 18.30 2.78
C SER A 249 14.89 17.56 2.23
N LEU A 250 13.92 17.30 3.10
CA LEU A 250 12.65 16.64 2.78
C LEU A 250 11.57 17.72 2.60
N GLU A 251 10.69 17.54 1.64
CA GLU A 251 9.57 18.47 1.44
C GLU A 251 8.54 18.33 2.58
N PHE A 252 8.03 19.45 3.06
CA PHE A 252 6.97 19.51 4.07
C PHE A 252 5.86 20.41 3.60
N GLU A 253 4.64 19.88 3.60
CA GLU A 253 3.43 20.58 3.16
C GLU A 253 2.36 20.54 4.25
N THR A 254 1.60 21.62 4.36
CA THR A 254 0.47 21.68 5.29
C THR A 254 -0.87 21.70 4.57
N VAL A 255 -1.78 20.80 4.97
CA VAL A 255 -3.20 20.85 4.57
C VAL A 255 -3.88 22.00 5.30
N ASP A 256 -4.54 22.94 4.60
CA ASP A 256 -5.22 24.06 5.29
C ASP A 256 -6.46 23.57 6.06
N GLY A 257 -6.28 23.25 7.34
CA GLY A 257 -7.37 22.79 8.22
C GLY A 257 -8.44 23.85 8.52
N LEU A 258 -8.26 25.10 8.09
CA LEU A 258 -9.21 26.19 8.27
C LEU A 258 -9.94 26.59 6.98
N ASP A 259 -9.79 25.84 5.90
CA ASP A 259 -10.52 26.06 4.66
C ASP A 259 -12.05 26.05 4.92
N PRO A 260 -12.83 27.05 4.47
CA PRO A 260 -14.27 27.09 4.63
C PRO A 260 -15.03 25.85 4.13
N GLU A 261 -14.49 25.13 3.16
CA GLU A 261 -15.10 23.95 2.54
C GLU A 261 -15.18 22.75 3.49
N TRP A 262 -14.20 22.59 4.38
CA TRP A 262 -14.19 21.46 5.33
C TRP A 262 -14.10 21.85 6.80
N ARG A 263 -13.67 23.07 7.13
CA ARG A 263 -13.55 23.49 8.53
C ARG A 263 -14.85 23.29 9.29
N GLU A 264 -14.72 22.82 10.52
CA GLU A 264 -15.82 22.79 11.47
C GLU A 264 -15.88 24.13 12.21
N ARG A 265 -17.03 24.82 12.20
CA ARG A 265 -17.12 26.18 12.76
C ARG A 265 -16.89 26.24 14.27
N ASP A 266 -17.27 25.17 14.96
CA ASP A 266 -17.26 25.08 16.42
C ASP A 266 -16.11 24.21 16.94
N ARG A 267 -15.24 23.72 16.06
CA ARG A 267 -14.04 22.94 16.40
C ARG A 267 -12.78 23.56 15.83
N GLY A 268 -11.63 23.15 16.35
CA GLY A 268 -10.33 23.46 15.75
C GLY A 268 -10.12 22.74 14.41
N PRO A 269 -8.97 22.94 13.76
CA PRO A 269 -8.59 22.12 12.60
C PRO A 269 -8.56 20.63 12.99
N ASP A 270 -8.96 19.75 12.06
CA ASP A 270 -8.80 18.30 12.21
C ASP A 270 -7.32 17.95 11.99
N VAL A 271 -6.59 17.78 13.10
CA VAL A 271 -5.13 17.63 13.09
C VAL A 271 -4.63 16.24 12.76
N TRP A 272 -5.53 15.27 12.60
CA TRP A 272 -5.16 13.86 12.44
C TRP A 272 -4.96 13.51 10.97
N THR A 273 -3.84 13.98 10.42
CA THR A 273 -3.48 13.84 9.02
C THR A 273 -3.52 12.39 8.55
N GLU A 274 -2.92 11.49 9.32
CA GLU A 274 -2.91 10.04 9.10
C GLU A 274 -4.30 9.43 9.02
N ASP A 275 -5.26 9.96 9.76
CA ASP A 275 -6.54 9.28 9.85
C ASP A 275 -7.39 9.43 8.58
N TYR A 276 -7.25 10.56 7.88
CA TYR A 276 -8.18 10.92 6.81
C TYR A 276 -7.67 10.54 5.43
N MET A 277 -6.41 10.13 5.31
CA MET A 277 -5.80 9.72 4.06
C MET A 277 -4.68 8.70 4.27
N GLU A 278 -4.40 7.91 3.24
CA GLU A 278 -3.33 6.92 3.21
C GLU A 278 -2.70 6.96 1.82
N PHE A 279 -1.37 6.99 1.73
CA PHE A 279 -0.69 7.03 0.43
C PHE A 279 -0.26 5.65 -0.08
N GLY A 280 -0.65 5.38 -1.32
CA GLY A 280 -0.13 4.26 -2.09
C GLY A 280 0.29 4.69 -3.49
N TRP A 281 0.47 3.70 -4.35
CA TRP A 281 0.85 3.89 -5.74
C TRP A 281 0.29 2.78 -6.61
N THR A 282 0.26 3.03 -7.91
CA THR A 282 0.00 2.05 -8.95
C THR A 282 1.00 2.22 -10.08
N ALA A 283 1.42 1.13 -10.72
CA ALA A 283 2.43 1.21 -11.77
C ALA A 283 2.36 0.06 -12.77
N MET A 284 2.73 0.38 -14.01
CA MET A 284 2.96 -0.54 -15.12
C MET A 284 4.39 -0.41 -15.64
N PRO A 285 4.87 -1.34 -16.48
CA PRO A 285 6.22 -1.25 -17.05
C PRO A 285 6.39 -0.01 -17.95
N GLY A 286 7.57 0.62 -17.89
CA GLY A 286 7.88 1.84 -18.63
C GLY A 286 9.29 1.89 -19.26
N GLY A 287 10.02 0.78 -19.28
CA GLY A 287 11.40 0.74 -19.76
C GLY A 287 12.39 0.95 -18.61
N ASP A 288 13.08 2.09 -18.63
CA ASP A 288 14.10 2.43 -17.62
C ASP A 288 13.50 2.73 -16.24
N ALA A 289 12.21 3.11 -16.19
CA ALA A 289 11.45 3.37 -14.97
C ALA A 289 9.99 2.90 -15.15
N PRO A 290 9.27 2.55 -14.07
CA PRO A 290 7.84 2.30 -14.15
C PRO A 290 7.07 3.56 -14.57
N ARG A 291 5.96 3.37 -15.29
CA ARG A 291 4.95 4.41 -15.54
C ARG A 291 3.82 4.22 -14.53
N GLY A 292 3.41 5.28 -13.87
CA GLY A 292 2.33 5.24 -12.91
C GLY A 292 2.36 6.43 -11.96
N MET A 293 1.40 6.42 -11.04
CA MET A 293 1.02 7.57 -10.23
C MET A 293 1.02 7.21 -8.74
N ASN A 294 1.26 8.21 -7.89
CA ASN A 294 0.94 8.08 -6.48
C ASN A 294 -0.57 8.23 -6.32
N VAL A 295 -1.18 7.46 -5.44
CA VAL A 295 -2.63 7.46 -5.25
C VAL A 295 -2.92 7.71 -3.77
N VAL A 296 -3.73 8.74 -3.49
CA VAL A 296 -4.25 8.96 -2.14
C VAL A 296 -5.56 8.18 -1.97
N MET A 297 -5.60 7.33 -0.94
CA MET A 297 -6.83 6.69 -0.51
C MET A 297 -7.48 7.56 0.56
N ARG A 298 -8.77 7.84 0.40
CA ARG A 298 -9.56 8.60 1.36
C ARG A 298 -10.20 7.69 2.40
N THR A 299 -10.23 8.11 3.67
CA THR A 299 -10.98 7.40 4.72
C THR A 299 -12.42 7.09 4.30
N PRO A 300 -12.98 5.91 4.63
CA PRO A 300 -14.37 5.58 4.35
C PRO A 300 -15.39 6.54 4.99
N ARG A 301 -14.98 7.32 6.00
CA ARG A 301 -15.81 8.25 6.76
C ARG A 301 -16.34 9.40 5.88
N PRO A 302 -17.64 9.41 5.51
CA PRO A 302 -18.19 10.46 4.67
C PRO A 302 -18.39 11.78 5.42
N ASP A 303 -18.46 11.75 6.75
CA ASP A 303 -18.65 12.90 7.62
C ASP A 303 -17.34 13.61 7.99
N ARG A 304 -16.17 12.99 7.74
CA ARG A 304 -14.86 13.61 7.95
C ARG A 304 -14.54 14.57 6.81
N ARG A 305 -14.92 15.83 6.97
CA ARG A 305 -14.94 16.81 5.87
C ARG A 305 -13.55 17.15 5.32
N ILE A 306 -12.52 17.22 6.16
CA ILE A 306 -11.15 17.56 5.72
C ILE A 306 -10.61 16.56 4.70
N ALA A 307 -11.09 15.31 4.76
CA ALA A 307 -10.75 14.27 3.79
C ALA A 307 -11.15 14.64 2.35
N ALA A 308 -11.96 15.68 2.12
CA ALA A 308 -12.20 16.24 0.79
C ALA A 308 -10.95 16.82 0.13
N TRP A 309 -9.96 17.25 0.92
CA TRP A 309 -8.65 17.69 0.42
C TRP A 309 -8.00 16.64 -0.50
N THR A 310 -8.12 15.35 -0.16
CA THR A 310 -7.57 14.23 -0.96
C THR A 310 -8.09 14.22 -2.40
N ARG A 311 -9.31 14.70 -2.64
CA ARG A 311 -9.88 14.83 -3.99
C ARG A 311 -9.57 16.19 -4.61
N ARG A 312 -9.69 17.26 -3.83
CA ARG A 312 -9.69 18.64 -4.34
C ARG A 312 -8.29 19.18 -4.61
N ASP A 313 -7.33 18.89 -3.73
CA ASP A 313 -6.03 19.57 -3.72
C ASP A 313 -4.85 18.60 -3.94
N PHE A 314 -5.02 17.30 -3.62
CA PHE A 314 -3.97 16.31 -3.91
C PHE A 314 -3.99 15.85 -5.37
N VAL A 315 -5.18 15.65 -5.95
CA VAL A 315 -5.33 15.16 -7.32
C VAL A 315 -4.69 16.12 -8.33
N GLY A 316 -4.13 15.56 -9.39
CA GLY A 316 -3.54 16.25 -10.53
C GLY A 316 -2.58 15.30 -11.26
N PRO A 317 -1.67 15.80 -12.11
CA PRO A 317 -0.78 14.94 -12.89
C PRO A 317 0.07 14.00 -12.03
N ASP A 318 0.10 12.71 -12.37
CA ASP A 318 0.74 11.60 -11.63
C ASP A 318 0.28 11.47 -10.15
N ARG A 319 -0.88 12.04 -9.80
CA ARG A 319 -1.47 12.05 -8.44
C ARG A 319 -2.93 11.65 -8.48
N GLY A 320 -3.18 10.36 -8.28
CA GLY A 320 -4.49 9.75 -8.32
C GLY A 320 -5.24 9.70 -7.00
N TYR A 321 -6.51 9.28 -7.07
CA TYR A 321 -7.44 9.26 -5.94
C TYR A 321 -8.37 8.05 -5.93
N VAL A 322 -8.60 7.49 -4.74
CA VAL A 322 -9.63 6.46 -4.51
C VAL A 322 -10.42 6.68 -3.23
N TRP A 323 -11.69 6.25 -3.22
CA TRP A 323 -12.54 6.31 -2.04
C TRP A 323 -13.51 5.13 -1.96
N ASN A 324 -13.07 4.07 -1.28
CA ASN A 324 -13.80 2.82 -1.15
C ASN A 324 -14.55 2.79 0.18
N HIS A 325 -15.87 3.01 0.12
CA HIS A 325 -16.73 3.06 1.30
C HIS A 325 -18.09 2.42 1.04
N SER A 326 -18.75 1.96 2.11
CA SER A 326 -20.12 1.46 2.02
C SER A 326 -21.07 2.55 1.55
N ARG A 327 -21.84 2.27 0.48
CA ARG A 327 -22.87 3.20 -0.05
C ARG A 327 -23.83 3.71 1.03
N ARG A 328 -24.20 2.81 1.96
CA ARG A 328 -24.81 3.19 3.22
C ARG A 328 -23.78 2.93 4.29
N TYR A 329 -23.16 4.00 4.77
CA TYR A 329 -22.14 3.93 5.80
C TYR A 329 -22.64 3.08 6.99
N PRO A 330 -21.86 2.10 7.48
CA PRO A 330 -22.38 1.11 8.39
C PRO A 330 -22.78 1.75 9.72
N THR A 331 -23.85 1.22 10.31
CA THR A 331 -24.38 1.71 11.60
C THR A 331 -24.63 0.51 12.49
N GLY A 332 -24.22 0.55 13.74
CA GLY A 332 -24.44 -0.56 14.68
C GLY A 332 -23.51 -0.48 15.87
N ARG A 333 -23.58 -1.48 16.75
CA ARG A 333 -22.67 -1.58 17.90
C ARG A 333 -21.29 -2.14 17.53
N ALA A 334 -21.22 -2.91 16.45
CA ALA A 334 -19.98 -3.54 16.00
C ALA A 334 -19.18 -2.62 15.08
N HIS A 335 -19.83 -1.82 14.23
CA HIS A 335 -19.12 -0.83 13.41
C HIS A 335 -18.67 0.33 14.29
N ASP A 336 -17.37 0.59 14.31
CA ASP A 336 -16.79 1.75 14.97
C ASP A 336 -16.13 2.66 13.94
N PRO A 337 -16.68 3.86 13.70
CA PRO A 337 -16.10 4.85 12.81
C PRO A 337 -14.64 5.23 13.13
N SER A 338 -14.14 4.99 14.34
CA SER A 338 -12.72 5.20 14.66
C SER A 338 -11.82 4.26 13.86
N LEU A 339 -12.24 3.00 13.66
CA LEU A 339 -11.46 1.97 12.96
C LEU A 339 -11.41 2.18 11.44
N ASP A 340 -12.17 3.14 10.90
CA ASP A 340 -12.10 3.58 9.50
C ASP A 340 -11.00 4.64 9.26
N SER A 341 -10.28 5.03 10.30
CA SER A 341 -9.14 5.95 10.19
C SER A 341 -7.88 5.18 9.82
N PHE A 342 -6.98 5.77 9.05
CA PHE A 342 -5.83 5.02 8.54
C PHE A 342 -4.62 4.89 9.46
N GLY A 343 -4.61 5.54 10.63
CA GLY A 343 -3.77 5.08 11.76
C GLY A 343 -4.06 3.62 12.16
N ASN A 344 -5.22 3.09 11.76
CA ASN A 344 -5.61 1.68 11.92
C ASN A 344 -5.28 0.78 10.71
N LEU A 345 -4.57 1.27 9.70
CA LEU A 345 -4.18 0.54 8.50
C LEU A 345 -2.69 0.70 8.25
N GLU A 346 -1.92 -0.37 8.42
CA GLU A 346 -0.46 -0.30 8.33
C GLU A 346 0.10 -1.44 7.48
N VAL A 347 1.37 -1.32 7.07
CA VAL A 347 2.06 -2.34 6.28
C VAL A 347 3.21 -2.96 7.07
N LEU A 348 3.15 -4.28 7.33
CA LEU A 348 4.34 -5.04 7.73
C LEU A 348 5.37 -4.93 6.61
N PRO A 349 6.59 -4.43 6.85
CA PRO A 349 7.55 -4.22 5.76
C PRO A 349 7.94 -5.53 5.07
N PRO A 350 8.50 -5.49 3.84
CA PRO A 350 8.77 -6.68 3.04
C PRO A 350 9.44 -7.84 3.78
N TYR A 351 8.94 -9.06 3.55
CA TYR A 351 9.49 -10.29 4.10
C TYR A 351 9.32 -11.47 3.14
N ALA A 352 9.91 -12.62 3.46
CA ALA A 352 9.87 -13.79 2.60
C ALA A 352 8.42 -14.21 2.28
N GLY A 353 8.05 -14.17 0.99
CA GLY A 353 6.71 -14.47 0.50
C GLY A 353 5.77 -13.27 0.37
N HIS A 354 6.17 -12.10 0.90
CA HIS A 354 5.43 -10.84 0.89
C HIS A 354 6.39 -9.70 0.47
N PRO A 355 6.77 -9.61 -0.83
CA PRO A 355 7.79 -8.68 -1.31
C PRO A 355 7.38 -7.20 -1.25
N LEU A 356 6.07 -6.92 -1.19
CA LEU A 356 5.50 -5.58 -0.96
C LEU A 356 5.04 -5.38 0.49
N GLY A 357 5.42 -6.30 1.38
CA GLY A 357 4.87 -6.35 2.72
C GLY A 357 3.46 -6.96 2.78
N ARG A 358 2.85 -6.85 3.95
CA ARG A 358 1.48 -7.32 4.19
C ARG A 358 0.71 -6.30 4.99
N LEU A 359 -0.48 -5.93 4.51
CA LEU A 359 -1.37 -5.04 5.23
C LEU A 359 -1.83 -5.69 6.53
N PHE A 360 -1.89 -4.91 7.59
CA PHE A 360 -2.51 -5.30 8.85
C PHE A 360 -3.34 -4.15 9.42
N HIS A 361 -4.37 -4.51 10.16
CA HIS A 361 -5.45 -3.60 10.55
C HIS A 361 -6.10 -4.09 11.83
N GLY A 362 -6.34 -3.19 12.79
CA GLY A 362 -7.17 -3.46 13.96
C GLY A 362 -8.65 -3.75 13.63
N ASN A 363 -9.10 -4.99 13.78
CA ASN A 363 -10.48 -5.39 13.49
C ASN A 363 -10.87 -6.66 14.29
N VAL A 364 -12.02 -6.62 14.96
CA VAL A 364 -12.66 -7.78 15.58
C VAL A 364 -14.17 -7.79 15.31
N ALA A 365 -14.84 -8.92 15.53
CA ALA A 365 -16.28 -9.04 15.24
C ALA A 365 -17.14 -8.05 16.05
N GLU A 366 -16.69 -7.70 17.25
CA GLU A 366 -17.35 -6.80 18.18
C GLU A 366 -17.01 -5.31 17.96
N ARG A 367 -15.95 -5.02 17.19
CA ARG A 367 -15.46 -3.66 16.87
C ARG A 367 -14.71 -3.69 15.53
N SER A 368 -15.35 -3.22 14.47
CA SER A 368 -14.93 -3.42 13.08
C SER A 368 -14.95 -2.13 12.26
N SER A 369 -14.12 -2.12 11.21
CA SER A 369 -14.12 -1.12 10.14
C SER A 369 -15.08 -1.47 8.98
N ASP A 370 -15.23 -0.52 8.06
CA ASP A 370 -16.07 -0.61 6.88
C ASP A 370 -15.70 -1.86 6.06
N PRO A 371 -16.66 -2.78 5.82
CA PRO A 371 -16.39 -3.98 5.04
C PRO A 371 -15.95 -3.68 3.60
N VAL A 372 -16.41 -2.58 2.98
CA VAL A 372 -16.05 -2.23 1.60
C VAL A 372 -14.58 -1.84 1.50
N LEU A 373 -14.04 -1.14 2.51
CA LEU A 373 -12.60 -0.87 2.59
C LEU A 373 -11.82 -2.18 2.65
N ARG A 374 -12.20 -3.10 3.54
CA ARG A 374 -11.50 -4.39 3.70
C ARG A 374 -11.61 -5.28 2.47
N GLU A 375 -12.76 -5.29 1.80
CA GLU A 375 -12.95 -6.00 0.53
C GLU A 375 -12.06 -5.42 -0.58
N PHE A 376 -11.99 -4.08 -0.67
CA PHE A 376 -11.11 -3.40 -1.62
C PHE A 376 -9.63 -3.74 -1.40
N LEU A 377 -9.13 -3.62 -0.17
CA LEU A 377 -7.72 -3.93 0.16
C LEU A 377 -7.37 -5.39 -0.18
N ASN A 378 -8.28 -6.33 0.15
CA ASN A 378 -8.09 -7.74 -0.19
C ASN A 378 -8.15 -8.02 -1.70
N ALA A 379 -8.93 -7.25 -2.46
CA ALA A 379 -9.03 -7.40 -3.91
C ALA A 379 -7.72 -7.05 -4.64
N GLN A 380 -6.84 -6.26 -4.02
CA GLN A 380 -5.53 -5.91 -4.58
C GLN A 380 -4.55 -7.10 -4.56
N ARG A 381 -4.74 -8.01 -3.61
CA ARG A 381 -4.01 -9.28 -3.38
C ARG A 381 -2.52 -9.18 -3.06
N VAL A 382 -1.80 -8.21 -3.62
CA VAL A 382 -0.33 -8.12 -3.56
C VAL A 382 0.24 -7.81 -2.17
N GLN A 383 -0.57 -7.21 -1.29
CA GLN A 383 -0.27 -7.05 0.14
C GLN A 383 -1.29 -7.78 1.03
N GLY A 384 -2.11 -8.64 0.43
CA GLY A 384 -3.23 -9.33 1.07
C GLY A 384 -2.99 -10.82 1.33
N PRO A 385 -3.95 -11.49 1.98
CA PRO A 385 -5.10 -10.88 2.64
C PRO A 385 -4.67 -10.05 3.86
N VAL A 386 -5.41 -8.98 4.16
CA VAL A 386 -5.16 -8.10 5.31
C VAL A 386 -5.10 -8.95 6.59
N LEU A 387 -4.07 -8.75 7.40
CA LEU A 387 -3.94 -9.37 8.71
C LEU A 387 -4.74 -8.56 9.73
N GLU A 388 -5.88 -9.10 10.17
CA GLU A 388 -6.69 -8.46 11.21
C GLU A 388 -6.09 -8.75 12.61
N VAL A 389 -5.89 -7.71 13.42
CA VAL A 389 -5.38 -7.77 14.81
C VAL A 389 -6.37 -7.16 15.79
N ASP A 390 -6.29 -7.48 17.08
CA ASP A 390 -7.20 -6.94 18.09
C ASP A 390 -6.69 -5.61 18.66
N THR A 391 -7.37 -4.52 18.29
CA THR A 391 -7.20 -3.17 18.85
C THR A 391 -8.41 -2.71 19.69
N SER A 392 -9.34 -3.62 20.00
CA SER A 392 -10.59 -3.26 20.72
C SER A 392 -10.35 -2.72 22.14
N TRP A 393 -9.19 -3.03 22.72
CA TRP A 393 -8.73 -2.61 24.04
C TRP A 393 -8.16 -1.18 24.06
N LEU A 394 -7.86 -0.57 22.91
CA LEU A 394 -7.48 0.84 22.80
C LEU A 394 -8.74 1.70 22.64
N LEU A 395 -8.78 2.92 23.18
CA LEU A 395 -9.96 3.78 23.02
C LEU A 395 -10.07 4.28 21.58
N VAL A 396 -8.97 4.75 21.00
CA VAL A 396 -8.94 5.16 19.58
C VAL A 396 -9.03 3.93 18.69
N GLY A 397 -8.26 2.88 19.00
CA GLY A 397 -8.45 1.56 18.39
C GLY A 397 -7.58 1.31 17.18
N HIS A 398 -6.41 1.97 17.12
CA HIS A 398 -5.51 1.98 15.98
C HIS A 398 -4.26 1.14 16.25
N VAL A 399 -3.63 0.64 15.19
CA VAL A 399 -2.43 -0.19 15.31
C VAL A 399 -1.17 0.66 15.50
N ASP A 400 -1.14 1.87 14.95
CA ASP A 400 -0.04 2.83 15.06
C ASP A 400 0.20 3.32 16.50
N GLU A 401 -0.79 3.19 17.39
CA GLU A 401 -0.69 3.51 18.82
C GLU A 401 0.36 2.65 19.54
N VAL A 402 0.63 1.44 19.02
CA VAL A 402 1.40 0.41 19.73
C VAL A 402 2.50 -0.26 18.92
N VAL A 403 2.50 -0.13 17.59
CA VAL A 403 3.47 -0.76 16.69
C VAL A 403 3.97 0.23 15.64
N SER A 404 5.27 0.18 15.36
CA SER A 404 5.87 0.83 14.18
C SER A 404 7.11 0.05 13.73
N PHE A 405 7.77 0.50 12.66
CA PHE A 405 8.91 -0.20 12.07
C PHE A 405 10.07 0.77 11.82
N ILE A 406 11.30 0.24 11.87
CA ILE A 406 12.51 1.00 11.51
C ILE A 406 13.45 0.17 10.63
N PRO A 407 14.23 0.79 9.73
CA PRO A 407 15.25 0.08 8.99
C PRO A 407 16.42 -0.27 9.92
N ALA A 408 16.90 -1.50 9.86
CA ALA A 408 17.91 -2.02 10.79
C ALA A 408 18.80 -3.06 10.10
N ASP A 409 20.01 -3.26 10.63
CA ASP A 409 20.87 -4.37 10.19
C ASP A 409 20.38 -5.68 10.83
N SER A 410 19.36 -6.26 10.21
CA SER A 410 18.74 -7.52 10.60
C SER A 410 18.61 -8.45 9.38
N PRO A 411 18.32 -9.76 9.57
CA PRO A 411 18.06 -10.66 8.44
C PRO A 411 16.97 -10.18 7.47
N ARG A 412 16.07 -9.31 7.93
CA ARG A 412 14.97 -8.74 7.14
C ARG A 412 15.21 -7.30 6.69
N GLY A 413 16.28 -6.66 7.17
CA GLY A 413 16.57 -5.25 6.91
C GLY A 413 15.78 -4.27 7.77
N TRP A 414 14.98 -4.76 8.72
CA TRP A 414 14.14 -3.95 9.59
C TRP A 414 13.89 -4.60 10.96
N LYS A 415 13.43 -3.79 11.91
CA LYS A 415 12.99 -4.21 13.24
C LYS A 415 11.61 -3.63 13.54
N MET A 416 10.82 -4.37 14.31
CA MET A 416 9.54 -3.91 14.83
C MET A 416 9.76 -3.17 16.14
N LEU A 417 9.18 -1.99 16.26
CA LEU A 417 9.03 -1.27 17.52
C LEU A 417 7.68 -1.63 18.12
N VAL A 418 7.62 -1.89 19.41
CA VAL A 418 6.38 -2.24 20.10
C VAL A 418 6.28 -1.53 21.44
N ALA A 419 5.11 -0.98 21.77
CA ALA A 419 4.85 -0.38 23.07
C ALA A 419 5.21 -1.35 24.23
N SER A 420 5.70 -0.81 25.34
CA SER A 420 6.02 -1.62 26.52
C SER A 420 5.81 -0.87 27.83
N PRO A 421 4.57 -0.90 28.36
CA PRO A 421 4.25 -0.55 29.74
C PRO A 421 5.18 -1.19 30.78
N ARG A 422 5.55 -2.46 30.55
CA ARG A 422 6.46 -3.20 31.41
C ARG A 422 7.85 -2.57 31.42
N ALA A 423 8.41 -2.24 30.26
CA ALA A 423 9.70 -1.56 30.17
C ALA A 423 9.67 -0.18 30.83
N ALA A 424 8.59 0.59 30.62
CA ALA A 424 8.43 1.91 31.23
C ALA A 424 8.44 1.84 32.75
N ARG A 425 7.63 0.95 33.33
CA ARG A 425 7.60 0.70 34.78
C ARG A 425 8.97 0.28 35.30
N ALA A 426 9.64 -0.65 34.61
CA ALA A 426 10.95 -1.14 35.03
C ALA A 426 12.01 -0.02 35.04
N GLN A 427 11.98 0.89 34.07
CA GLN A 427 12.89 2.04 34.02
C GLN A 427 12.65 3.01 35.17
N LEU A 428 11.39 3.36 35.44
CA LEU A 428 11.04 4.21 36.58
C LEU A 428 11.50 3.59 37.90
N GLN A 429 11.31 2.28 38.09
CA GLN A 429 11.80 1.56 39.27
C GLN A 429 13.32 1.55 39.36
N ALA A 430 14.02 1.34 38.24
CA ALA A 430 15.47 1.34 38.18
C ALA A 430 16.06 2.71 38.55
N LEU A 431 15.44 3.81 38.11
CA LEU A 431 15.84 5.17 38.50
C LEU A 431 15.76 5.38 40.01
N VAL A 432 14.66 4.97 40.65
CA VAL A 432 14.47 5.09 42.11
C VAL A 432 15.42 4.17 42.86
N ALA A 433 15.69 2.97 42.34
CA ALA A 433 16.63 2.03 42.95
C ALA A 433 18.09 2.52 42.86
N ALA A 434 18.46 3.22 41.78
CA ALA A 434 19.79 3.80 41.60
C ALA A 434 20.04 4.98 42.55
N ASP A 435 19.03 5.84 42.76
CA ASP A 435 19.05 6.92 43.75
C ASP A 435 17.60 7.21 44.20
N PRO A 436 17.25 6.98 45.48
CA PRO A 436 15.91 7.27 46.01
C PRO A 436 15.43 8.72 45.76
N ALA A 437 16.36 9.68 45.64
CA ALA A 437 16.01 11.06 45.31
C ALA A 437 15.40 11.22 43.91
N ASN A 438 15.63 10.27 43.00
CA ASN A 438 14.97 10.24 41.69
C ASN A 438 13.46 10.03 41.82
N GLY A 439 12.99 9.35 42.87
CA GLY A 439 11.56 9.16 43.12
C GLY A 439 10.77 10.45 43.31
N GLU A 440 11.42 11.52 43.78
CA GLU A 440 10.81 12.85 43.97
C GLU A 440 10.91 13.75 42.74
N ARG A 441 11.57 13.28 41.67
CA ARG A 441 11.62 14.02 40.40
C ARG A 441 10.24 14.03 39.75
N VAL A 442 9.88 15.16 39.17
CA VAL A 442 8.58 15.41 38.57
C VAL A 442 8.62 15.10 37.07
N MET A 443 7.72 14.26 36.59
CA MET A 443 7.39 14.08 35.18
C MET A 443 6.26 15.04 34.80
N PHE A 444 6.12 15.34 33.50
CA PHE A 444 5.08 16.19 32.91
C PHE A 444 5.04 17.60 33.48
N GLN A 445 6.20 18.15 33.84
CA GLN A 445 6.30 19.46 34.46
C GLN A 445 5.81 20.55 33.50
N GLY A 446 4.83 21.35 33.94
CA GLY A 446 4.24 22.43 33.14
C GLY A 446 3.21 21.97 32.11
N LYS A 447 2.91 20.68 32.06
CA LYS A 447 1.89 20.09 31.19
C LYS A 447 0.55 19.96 31.90
N ASN A 448 -0.53 20.00 31.13
CA ASN A 448 -1.89 19.88 31.65
C ASN A 448 -2.65 18.77 30.93
N TRP A 449 -3.51 18.12 31.68
CA TRP A 449 -4.64 17.35 31.19
C TRP A 449 -5.88 18.23 31.15
N TYR A 450 -6.89 17.81 30.40
CA TYR A 450 -8.17 18.51 30.30
C TYR A 450 -9.29 17.60 30.79
N ARG A 451 -10.27 18.18 31.50
CA ARG A 451 -11.41 17.40 32.00
C ARG A 451 -12.25 16.89 30.82
N PRO A 452 -12.63 15.61 30.81
CA PRO A 452 -13.35 15.00 29.69
C PRO A 452 -14.78 15.54 29.56
N GLU A 453 -15.40 15.22 28.42
CA GLU A 453 -16.81 15.51 28.16
C GLU A 453 -17.71 14.95 29.27
N GLY A 454 -18.71 15.71 29.70
CA GLY A 454 -19.64 15.32 30.76
C GLY A 454 -19.13 15.52 32.19
N HIS A 455 -17.87 15.92 32.39
CA HIS A 455 -17.37 16.35 33.71
C HIS A 455 -17.94 17.74 34.06
N PRO A 456 -18.26 18.06 35.34
CA PRO A 456 -18.78 19.40 35.73
C PRO A 456 -17.86 20.60 35.44
N GLN A 457 -16.62 20.32 35.03
CA GLN A 457 -15.59 21.30 34.66
C GLN A 457 -14.94 20.90 33.34
N GLU A 458 -15.69 20.26 32.44
CA GLU A 458 -15.28 19.88 31.08
C GLU A 458 -14.39 20.95 30.42
N GLY A 459 -13.33 20.50 29.76
CA GLY A 459 -12.35 21.36 29.09
C GLY A 459 -11.43 22.16 30.02
N ARG A 460 -11.64 22.13 31.35
CA ARG A 460 -10.75 22.83 32.28
C ARG A 460 -9.44 22.08 32.44
N ALA A 461 -8.34 22.79 32.24
CA ALA A 461 -6.99 22.27 32.47
C ALA A 461 -6.74 21.91 33.95
N TYR A 462 -6.02 20.80 34.18
CA TYR A 462 -5.42 20.43 35.46
C TYR A 462 -4.02 19.88 35.25
N SER A 463 -3.15 20.06 36.24
CA SER A 463 -1.73 19.69 36.13
C SER A 463 -1.57 18.19 35.85
N ALA A 464 -0.77 17.87 34.82
CA ALA A 464 -0.28 16.52 34.56
C ALA A 464 0.91 16.14 35.45
N ALA A 465 1.58 17.14 36.03
CA ALA A 465 2.81 16.95 36.78
C ALA A 465 2.65 16.00 37.97
N ARG A 466 3.48 14.96 38.02
CA ARG A 466 3.51 13.93 39.08
C ARG A 466 4.94 13.50 39.38
N THR A 467 5.23 13.15 40.63
CA THR A 467 6.54 12.56 40.96
C THR A 467 6.61 11.10 40.49
N ILE A 468 7.81 10.60 40.17
CA ILE A 468 8.02 9.19 39.81
C ILE A 468 7.43 8.26 40.89
N ASN A 469 7.65 8.56 42.17
CA ASN A 469 7.08 7.80 43.29
C ASN A 469 5.54 7.81 43.27
N SER A 470 4.91 8.95 42.98
CA SER A 470 3.45 9.03 42.92
C SER A 470 2.85 8.27 41.72
N ILE A 471 3.59 8.15 40.62
CA ILE A 471 3.19 7.35 39.45
C ILE A 471 3.33 5.87 39.80
N LEU A 472 4.48 5.45 40.33
CA LEU A 472 4.73 4.05 40.71
C LEU A 472 3.81 3.54 41.82
N ALA A 473 3.31 4.43 42.69
CA ALA A 473 2.39 4.12 43.77
C ALA A 473 0.91 4.05 43.34
N ASP A 474 0.60 4.42 42.10
CA ASP A 474 -0.75 4.40 41.55
C ASP A 474 -1.17 2.97 41.19
N ALA A 475 -1.90 2.32 42.10
CA ALA A 475 -2.25 0.91 41.96
C ALA A 475 -3.15 0.65 40.74
N ASP A 476 -4.06 1.57 40.43
CA ASP A 476 -5.01 1.42 39.33
C ASP A 476 -4.27 1.58 37.99
N LEU A 477 -3.42 2.61 37.87
CA LEU A 477 -2.56 2.77 36.69
C LEU A 477 -1.67 1.53 36.48
N MET A 478 -1.00 1.04 37.52
CA MET A 478 -0.12 -0.13 37.40
C MET A 478 -0.87 -1.42 37.07
N ALA A 479 -2.10 -1.60 37.57
CA ALA A 479 -2.94 -2.74 37.25
C ALA A 479 -3.40 -2.69 35.78
N PHE A 480 -3.80 -1.51 35.31
CA PHE A 480 -4.19 -1.29 33.91
C PHE A 480 -3.04 -1.62 32.95
N ASN A 481 -1.84 -1.09 33.22
CA ASN A 481 -0.64 -1.36 32.43
C ASN A 481 -0.24 -2.85 32.39
N GLN A 482 -0.57 -3.64 33.42
CA GLN A 482 -0.35 -5.08 33.40
C GLN A 482 -1.31 -5.78 32.44
N GLY A 483 -2.56 -5.30 32.33
CA GLY A 483 -3.54 -5.77 31.35
C GLY A 483 -3.13 -5.42 29.92
N ASP A 484 -2.81 -4.15 29.68
CA ASP A 484 -2.40 -3.66 28.35
C ASP A 484 -1.14 -4.35 27.83
N GLN A 485 -0.15 -4.61 28.70
CA GLN A 485 1.03 -5.36 28.28
C GLN A 485 0.66 -6.75 27.73
N ALA A 486 -0.38 -7.41 28.27
CA ALA A 486 -0.81 -8.70 27.75
C ALA A 486 -1.45 -8.57 26.35
N HIS A 487 -2.23 -7.51 26.11
CA HIS A 487 -2.76 -7.21 24.78
C HIS A 487 -1.65 -6.92 23.78
N ILE A 488 -0.66 -6.12 24.17
CA ILE A 488 0.50 -5.80 23.34
C ILE A 488 1.35 -7.05 23.07
N ASP A 489 1.60 -7.89 24.07
CA ASP A 489 2.34 -9.14 23.91
C ASP A 489 1.61 -10.08 22.91
N MET A 490 0.26 -10.16 22.93
CA MET A 490 -0.52 -10.94 21.96
C MET A 490 -0.42 -10.39 20.53
N MET A 491 -0.48 -9.07 20.35
CA MET A 491 -0.31 -8.44 19.04
C MET A 491 1.10 -8.66 18.52
N ARG A 492 2.12 -8.44 19.35
CA ARG A 492 3.53 -8.75 19.05
C ARG A 492 3.69 -10.19 18.58
N GLU A 493 3.16 -11.16 19.33
CA GLU A 493 3.26 -12.59 18.97
C GLU A 493 2.61 -12.88 17.61
N THR A 494 1.48 -12.25 17.33
CA THR A 494 0.78 -12.37 16.03
C THR A 494 1.66 -11.85 14.88
N LEU A 495 2.21 -10.64 15.02
CA LEU A 495 3.07 -10.03 13.99
C LEU A 495 4.40 -10.77 13.85
N GLN A 496 4.99 -11.24 14.95
CA GLN A 496 6.20 -12.06 14.92
C GLN A 496 5.95 -13.40 14.20
N ALA A 497 4.82 -14.05 14.47
CA ALA A 497 4.46 -15.30 13.82
C ALA A 497 4.22 -15.11 12.31
N GLU A 498 3.56 -14.01 11.93
CA GLU A 498 3.28 -13.67 10.54
C GLU A 498 4.57 -13.43 9.75
N ALA A 499 5.39 -12.46 10.20
CA ALA A 499 6.58 -12.08 9.47
C ALA A 499 7.73 -13.07 9.70
N GLY A 500 7.67 -13.91 10.73
CA GLY A 500 8.75 -14.80 11.18
C GLY A 500 9.87 -14.05 11.92
N LEU A 501 9.52 -12.99 12.66
CA LEU A 501 10.47 -12.19 13.44
C LEU A 501 10.93 -12.95 14.69
N THR A 502 12.19 -12.74 15.05
CA THR A 502 12.73 -13.18 16.34
C THR A 502 12.69 -12.05 17.37
N ASP A 503 12.89 -12.36 18.65
CA ASP A 503 12.98 -11.32 19.70
C ASP A 503 14.15 -10.35 19.50
N ALA A 504 15.19 -10.75 18.78
CA ALA A 504 16.30 -9.87 18.43
C ALA A 504 15.92 -8.81 17.37
N GLU A 505 14.78 -9.01 16.69
CA GLU A 505 14.22 -8.11 15.68
C GLU A 505 13.07 -7.26 16.24
N VAL A 506 12.85 -7.27 17.56
CA VAL A 506 11.83 -6.49 18.25
C VAL A 506 12.48 -5.56 19.28
N ILE A 507 12.06 -4.30 19.29
CA ILE A 507 12.49 -3.29 20.25
C ILE A 507 11.28 -2.83 21.05
N GLU A 508 11.34 -3.01 22.38
CA GLU A 508 10.32 -2.51 23.29
C GLU A 508 10.50 -1.00 23.54
N ILE A 509 9.47 -0.21 23.25
CA ILE A 509 9.43 1.24 23.43
C ILE A 509 8.71 1.57 24.74
N PRO A 510 9.40 2.17 25.74
CA PRO A 510 8.82 2.33 27.07
C PRO A 510 7.88 3.53 27.16
N PHE A 511 6.58 3.28 27.32
CA PHE A 511 5.64 4.26 27.86
C PHE A 511 4.51 3.54 28.61
N LEU A 512 3.92 4.21 29.60
CA LEU A 512 2.75 3.71 30.31
C LEU A 512 1.46 4.09 29.59
N MET A 513 0.41 3.30 29.79
CA MET A 513 -0.95 3.52 29.33
C MET A 513 -1.89 3.78 30.51
N TRP A 514 -3.09 4.31 30.26
CA TRP A 514 -4.12 4.51 31.28
C TRP A 514 -5.51 4.26 30.72
N GLU A 515 -6.43 3.88 31.61
CA GLU A 515 -7.83 3.71 31.26
C GLU A 515 -8.46 5.07 30.97
N ILE A 516 -9.14 5.18 29.82
CA ILE A 516 -9.96 6.34 29.50
C ILE A 516 -11.42 6.06 29.85
N GLU A 517 -11.99 4.99 29.30
CA GLU A 517 -13.35 4.57 29.60
C GLU A 517 -13.59 3.09 29.29
N ASN A 518 -14.48 2.45 30.07
CA ASN A 518 -14.97 1.09 29.84
C ASN A 518 -13.85 0.04 29.68
N GLY A 519 -12.72 0.20 30.36
CA GLY A 519 -11.55 -0.67 30.23
C GLY A 519 -10.72 -0.45 28.97
N GLN A 520 -11.03 0.54 28.13
CA GLN A 520 -10.23 0.92 26.97
C GLN A 520 -9.16 1.94 27.33
N GLY A 521 -7.97 1.76 26.77
CA GLY A 521 -6.77 2.50 27.12
C GLY A 521 -6.31 3.52 26.09
N ALA A 522 -5.45 4.43 26.52
CA ALA A 522 -4.64 5.28 25.64
C ALA A 522 -3.26 5.49 26.28
N ALA A 523 -2.35 6.17 25.58
CA ALA A 523 -1.03 6.51 26.10
C ALA A 523 -1.13 7.49 27.30
N TYR A 524 -0.55 7.12 28.45
CA TYR A 524 -0.46 7.98 29.64
C TYR A 524 0.82 8.83 29.64
N MET A 525 1.94 8.18 29.30
CA MET A 525 3.13 8.86 28.81
C MET A 525 2.98 8.99 27.30
N PRO A 526 3.51 10.05 26.66
CA PRO A 526 3.45 10.17 25.21
C PRO A 526 3.87 8.89 24.48
N GLY A 527 3.02 8.41 23.57
CA GLY A 527 3.15 7.15 22.87
C GLY A 527 4.27 7.19 21.82
N THR A 528 5.52 7.15 22.25
CA THR A 528 6.69 7.38 21.37
C THR A 528 6.91 6.32 20.27
N VAL A 529 6.10 5.26 20.23
CA VAL A 529 6.07 4.29 19.12
C VAL A 529 5.28 4.82 17.92
N ASN A 530 4.30 5.69 18.15
CA ASN A 530 3.51 6.40 17.15
C ASN A 530 4.36 7.57 16.62
N LEU A 531 5.27 7.23 15.71
CA LEU A 531 6.35 8.09 15.23
C LEU A 531 6.31 8.26 13.71
N LEU A 532 6.84 9.37 13.23
CA LEU A 532 7.08 9.59 11.80
C LEU A 532 8.48 9.06 11.42
N LEU A 533 8.55 8.22 10.39
CA LEU A 533 9.81 7.70 9.83
C LEU A 533 10.06 8.23 8.41
N PHE A 534 11.25 8.77 8.18
CA PHE A 534 11.79 9.03 6.85
C PHE A 534 13.30 8.76 6.78
N GLY A 535 13.71 7.93 5.82
CA GLY A 535 15.11 7.49 5.68
C GLY A 535 15.62 6.79 6.96
N ARG A 536 16.61 7.39 7.62
CA ARG A 536 17.11 6.93 8.94
C ARG A 536 16.85 7.94 10.05
N ASN A 537 15.78 8.72 9.92
CA ASN A 537 15.32 9.68 10.92
C ASN A 537 13.95 9.26 11.43
N VAL A 538 13.75 9.35 12.75
CA VAL A 538 12.44 9.21 13.38
C VAL A 538 12.11 10.50 14.11
N VAL A 539 10.86 10.95 13.99
CA VAL A 539 10.30 12.03 14.80
C VAL A 539 9.36 11.40 15.81
N MET A 540 9.78 11.42 17.07
CA MET A 540 9.02 10.88 18.19
C MET A 540 8.30 12.00 18.93
N ALA A 541 7.22 11.63 19.61
CA ALA A 541 6.56 12.45 20.60
C ALA A 541 7.53 12.90 21.69
N ARG A 542 7.49 14.18 22.09
CA ARG A 542 8.29 14.63 23.24
C ARG A 542 7.72 13.99 24.53
N PRO A 543 8.49 13.21 25.31
CA PRO A 543 7.96 12.40 26.39
C PRO A 543 7.64 13.19 27.67
N HIS A 544 8.30 14.35 27.87
CA HIS A 544 8.16 15.18 29.08
C HIS A 544 8.39 14.39 30.37
N ALA A 545 9.40 13.54 30.39
CA ALA A 545 9.77 12.74 31.55
C ALA A 545 10.59 13.57 32.56
N ALA A 546 11.11 12.89 33.58
CA ALA A 546 11.89 13.56 34.62
C ALA A 546 13.27 13.97 34.10
N VAL A 547 13.76 15.14 34.53
CA VAL A 547 15.14 15.55 34.23
C VAL A 547 16.12 14.87 35.18
N ILE A 548 17.00 14.04 34.62
CA ILE A 548 18.07 13.30 35.33
C ILE A 548 19.41 13.67 34.68
N GLY A 549 20.39 14.08 35.48
CA GLY A 549 21.71 14.48 34.94
C GLY A 549 21.69 15.73 34.01
N GLY A 550 20.59 16.50 34.02
CA GLY A 550 20.45 17.71 33.21
C GLY A 550 19.70 17.52 31.88
N ALA A 551 19.25 16.30 31.57
CA ALA A 551 18.45 15.98 30.38
C ALA A 551 17.20 15.18 30.75
N ASP A 552 16.21 15.18 29.87
CA ASP A 552 15.07 14.26 29.95
C ASP A 552 15.58 12.82 29.79
N PHE A 553 15.30 11.97 30.78
CA PHE A 553 15.86 10.61 30.79
C PHE A 553 15.25 9.71 29.70
N MET A 554 14.00 9.96 29.32
CA MET A 554 13.32 9.19 28.27
C MET A 554 13.82 9.60 26.90
N GLU A 555 13.98 10.91 26.64
CA GLU A 555 14.61 11.38 25.39
C GLU A 555 16.01 10.78 25.23
N THR A 556 16.81 10.77 26.31
CA THR A 556 18.15 10.18 26.32
C THR A 556 18.09 8.68 26.02
N HIS A 557 17.22 7.95 26.70
CA HIS A 557 17.07 6.50 26.52
C HIS A 557 16.64 6.13 25.10
N LEU A 558 15.60 6.79 24.57
CA LEU A 558 15.09 6.54 23.21
C LEU A 558 16.13 6.88 22.16
N THR A 559 16.87 7.98 22.35
CA THR A 559 17.98 8.34 21.46
C THR A 559 19.06 7.27 21.45
N ASP A 560 19.47 6.76 22.61
CA ASP A 560 20.48 5.70 22.70
C ASP A 560 20.00 4.38 22.07
N LEU A 561 18.73 4.02 22.30
CA LEU A 561 18.09 2.83 21.75
C LEU A 561 18.08 2.86 20.21
N MET A 562 17.65 3.98 19.64
CA MET A 562 17.58 4.17 18.18
C MET A 562 18.97 4.34 17.55
N ARG A 563 19.89 5.03 18.23
CA ARG A 563 21.28 5.19 17.75
C ARG A 563 22.00 3.84 17.65
N ALA A 564 21.69 2.89 18.53
CA ALA A 564 22.23 1.53 18.44
C ALA A 564 21.87 0.83 17.12
N GLU A 565 20.74 1.22 16.52
CA GLU A 565 20.29 0.77 15.21
C GLU A 565 20.70 1.71 14.08
N GLY A 566 21.50 2.76 14.35
CA GLY A 566 21.89 3.75 13.34
C GLY A 566 20.75 4.67 12.90
N ILE A 567 19.75 4.88 13.76
CA ILE A 567 18.63 5.81 13.54
C ILE A 567 18.91 7.12 14.29
N THR A 568 18.61 8.24 13.65
CA THR A 568 18.65 9.59 14.25
C THR A 568 17.27 9.93 14.81
N VAL A 569 17.21 10.35 16.07
CA VAL A 569 15.94 10.68 16.75
C VAL A 569 15.77 12.19 16.84
N HIS A 570 14.58 12.63 16.50
CA HIS A 570 14.07 13.99 16.71
C HIS A 570 12.84 13.94 17.62
N PHE A 571 12.55 15.03 18.32
CA PHE A 571 11.38 15.13 19.19
C PHE A 571 10.55 16.38 18.85
N ALA A 572 9.28 16.17 18.51
CA ALA A 572 8.34 17.25 18.24
C ALA A 572 7.43 17.52 19.44
N GLU A 573 7.20 18.79 19.77
CA GLU A 573 6.26 19.19 20.82
C GLU A 573 4.81 19.12 20.32
N GLN A 574 4.12 18.12 20.84
CA GLN A 574 2.80 17.65 20.42
C GLN A 574 1.78 17.64 21.58
N TRP A 575 2.21 17.86 22.83
CA TRP A 575 1.41 17.54 24.01
C TRP A 575 -0.01 18.12 23.97
N ASP A 576 -0.12 19.42 23.78
CA ASP A 576 -1.38 20.17 23.89
C ASP A 576 -2.26 20.05 22.63
N ILE A 577 -1.75 19.49 21.53
CA ILE A 577 -2.48 19.40 20.26
C ILE A 577 -2.81 17.95 19.84
N LEU A 578 -1.92 16.99 20.11
CA LEU A 578 -2.09 15.58 19.78
C LEU A 578 -2.25 14.73 21.06
N HIS A 579 -1.26 14.73 21.96
CA HIS A 579 -1.23 13.79 23.09
C HIS A 579 -2.46 13.88 24.00
N THR A 580 -2.87 15.09 24.38
CA THR A 580 -4.07 15.27 25.22
C THR A 580 -5.38 14.95 24.51
N ALA A 581 -5.33 14.81 23.19
CA ALA A 581 -6.44 14.39 22.34
C ALA A 581 -6.28 12.93 21.86
N LEU A 582 -5.42 12.15 22.54
CA LEU A 582 -5.24 10.70 22.37
C LEU A 582 -4.51 10.24 21.10
N GLY A 583 -3.68 11.09 20.50
CA GLY A 583 -2.78 10.66 19.41
C GLY A 583 -1.38 11.28 19.53
N GLU A 584 -0.47 10.92 18.65
CA GLU A 584 0.92 11.41 18.69
C GLU A 584 1.41 11.83 17.30
N VAL A 585 2.72 11.83 17.08
CA VAL A 585 3.35 12.40 15.88
C VAL A 585 2.86 11.72 14.62
N HIS A 586 2.78 10.37 14.59
CA HIS A 586 2.31 9.64 13.42
C HIS A 586 0.87 10.04 13.09
N CYS A 587 -0.05 9.96 14.07
CA CYS A 587 -1.45 10.37 13.86
C CYS A 587 -1.59 11.79 13.29
N GLY A 588 -0.68 12.70 13.64
CA GLY A 588 -0.70 14.10 13.21
C GLY A 588 -0.04 14.37 11.85
N THR A 589 0.64 13.39 11.26
CA THR A 589 1.40 13.51 10.00
C THR A 589 0.97 12.44 9.01
N ASP A 590 1.45 12.50 7.77
CA ASP A 590 1.43 11.40 6.81
C ASP A 590 2.63 11.61 5.86
N ALA A 591 3.11 10.57 5.17
CA ALA A 591 4.26 10.63 4.29
C ALA A 591 3.96 10.06 2.90
N LEU A 592 4.05 10.91 1.88
CA LEU A 592 4.09 10.45 0.49
C LEU A 592 5.46 9.85 0.20
N ARG A 593 5.47 8.69 -0.48
CA ARG A 593 6.68 7.89 -0.72
C ARG A 593 6.90 7.67 -2.20
N ARG A 594 8.16 7.46 -2.58
CA ARG A 594 8.56 7.24 -3.97
C ARG A 594 8.03 5.90 -4.47
N ILE A 595 7.45 5.90 -5.67
CA ILE A 595 7.13 4.67 -6.41
C ILE A 595 8.42 3.86 -6.61
N PRO A 596 8.49 2.58 -6.19
CA PRO A 596 9.69 1.77 -6.33
C PRO A 596 10.12 1.60 -7.79
N ALA A 597 11.41 1.77 -8.09
CA ALA A 597 11.95 1.69 -9.45
C ALA A 597 11.82 0.30 -10.10
N GLN A 598 11.64 -0.75 -9.30
CA GLN A 598 11.30 -2.09 -9.78
C GLN A 598 9.93 -2.46 -9.23
N SER A 599 8.94 -2.54 -10.11
CA SER A 599 7.57 -2.85 -9.75
C SER A 599 7.39 -4.36 -9.53
N VAL A 600 7.86 -4.87 -8.39
CA VAL A 600 7.81 -6.30 -8.03
C VAL A 600 6.40 -6.84 -7.81
N TRP A 601 5.36 -5.99 -7.83
CA TRP A 601 3.98 -6.45 -7.65
C TRP A 601 3.56 -7.47 -8.73
N MET A 602 4.11 -7.34 -9.95
CA MET A 602 3.79 -8.22 -11.06
C MET A 602 4.31 -9.65 -10.85
N GLU A 603 5.25 -9.84 -9.93
CA GLU A 603 5.76 -11.14 -9.49
C GLU A 603 4.96 -11.70 -8.30
N ALA A 604 4.25 -10.84 -7.57
CA ALA A 604 3.38 -11.19 -6.45
C ALA A 604 2.01 -11.65 -6.98
N THR A 605 1.91 -12.92 -7.35
CA THR A 605 0.70 -13.51 -7.97
C THR A 605 -0.24 -14.23 -7.03
N ARG A 606 -0.05 -14.08 -5.71
CA ARG A 606 -0.96 -14.69 -4.74
C ARG A 606 -2.24 -13.89 -4.63
#